data_AF-A0A448ST47-F1
#
_entry.id   AF-A0A448ST47-F1
#
_cell.length_a   1.000
_cell.length_b   1.000
_cell.length_c   1.000
_cell.angle_alpha   90.00
_cell.angle_beta   90.00
_cell.angle_gamma   90.00
#
_symmetry.space_group_name_H-M   'P 1'
#
loop_
_entity.id
_entity.type
_entity.pdbx_description
1 polymer ?
#
loop_
_entity_poly.entity_id
_entity_poly.type
_entity_poly.pdbx_seq_one_letter_code
_entity_poly.pdbx_strand_id
1 'polypeptide(L)'
;MVTVATPRMTLSQPIKWQRDVKAPSLTGGVQLVADKTSFGAGSYLPASVLDLQLQGTGPDSFQWQGALQAEQIGPIKLRGRWDGERLRGEGWWPKQSLTVFQPLISPDLNIKLRAGEFYAQSAFSAARVQGFEAGGHWVVRNGGMWLQDGELSGLDFVLPYRFKNHLWQLGAKRPIMLRIKSIKTLFEMQNITADLQGTYPYSEAYPLTLSNIGVDMLNGHISLSALRMPQHDAAVLKLDQIDLSALFTALKPKQFAMSGRINGELPLFLNHPKWLVQNGWIANAGLMTLRLDKDMADAIGSNNLATGAAIDWLRYMEINRSKARVDLDNLGELTLKAHIDGVNPQKNAKREVILNYSHQENVFQLWRSLRFGDNLQEWLEQALSKPEEQQ
;
A
#
# COMPACT_ATOMS: atom_id res chain seq x y z
N MET A 1 -21.59 7.26 0.33
CA MET A 1 -22.54 8.37 0.09
C MET A 1 -22.02 9.58 0.85
N VAL A 2 -22.00 10.76 0.24
CA VAL A 2 -21.53 11.99 0.91
C VAL A 2 -22.68 12.58 1.70
N THR A 3 -22.46 12.93 2.97
CA THR A 3 -23.44 13.61 3.81
C THR A 3 -22.84 14.90 4.37
N VAL A 4 -23.61 15.98 4.35
CA VAL A 4 -23.20 17.29 4.84
C VAL A 4 -24.05 17.64 6.05
N ALA A 5 -23.42 17.82 7.20
CA ALA A 5 -24.08 18.24 8.42
C ALA A 5 -24.30 19.76 8.40
N THR A 6 -25.51 20.19 8.78
CA THR A 6 -25.89 21.60 9.00
C THR A 6 -25.41 22.57 7.90
N PRO A 7 -25.60 22.25 6.60
CA PRO A 7 -25.14 23.13 5.53
C PRO A 7 -25.88 24.46 5.58
N ARG A 8 -25.13 25.56 5.60
CA ARG A 8 -25.67 26.92 5.55
C ARG A 8 -25.05 27.69 4.40
N MET A 9 -25.90 28.26 3.55
CA MET A 9 -25.50 29.23 2.55
C MET A 9 -25.94 30.62 3.01
N THR A 10 -25.04 31.59 2.96
CA THR A 10 -25.31 32.99 3.28
C THR A 10 -24.70 33.89 2.20
N LEU A 11 -25.23 35.10 2.06
CA LEU A 11 -24.63 36.12 1.22
C LEU A 11 -23.62 36.91 2.06
N SER A 12 -22.33 36.75 1.79
CA SER A 12 -21.28 37.56 2.41
C SER A 12 -21.29 38.99 1.84
N GLN A 13 -21.80 39.17 0.63
CA GLN A 13 -22.15 40.46 0.03
C GLN A 13 -23.45 40.33 -0.78
N PRO A 14 -24.28 41.40 -0.85
CA PRO A 14 -25.48 41.37 -1.68
C PRO A 14 -25.15 41.05 -3.14
N ILE A 15 -25.93 40.15 -3.76
CA ILE A 15 -25.84 39.92 -5.20
C ILE A 15 -26.49 41.11 -5.92
N LYS A 16 -25.68 41.88 -6.64
CA LYS A 16 -26.11 43.05 -7.42
C LYS A 16 -25.96 42.73 -8.90
N TRP A 17 -27.07 42.76 -9.62
CA TRP A 17 -27.11 42.60 -11.07
C TRP A 17 -27.59 43.89 -11.73
N GLN A 18 -26.68 44.59 -12.40
CA GLN A 18 -26.98 45.74 -13.22
C GLN A 18 -27.23 45.28 -14.66
N ARG A 19 -28.44 45.53 -15.16
CA ARG A 19 -28.89 45.15 -16.52
C ARG A 19 -28.64 46.23 -17.56
N ASP A 20 -27.72 47.15 -17.30
CA ASP A 20 -27.40 48.22 -18.24
C ASP A 20 -26.90 47.62 -19.57
N VAL A 21 -27.41 48.14 -20.69
CA VAL A 21 -27.13 47.60 -22.02
C VAL A 21 -25.66 47.85 -22.44
N LYS A 22 -25.04 48.93 -21.95
CA LYS A 22 -23.67 49.32 -22.26
C LYS A 22 -22.65 48.80 -21.24
N ALA A 23 -23.05 48.64 -19.98
CA ALA A 23 -22.19 48.20 -18.88
C ALA A 23 -22.91 47.20 -17.95
N PRO A 24 -23.28 46.01 -18.45
CA PRO A 24 -23.89 44.98 -17.61
C PRO A 24 -22.88 44.48 -16.57
N SER A 25 -23.32 44.34 -15.32
CA SER A 25 -22.46 43.84 -14.24
C SER A 25 -23.20 42.94 -13.27
N LEU A 26 -22.53 41.90 -12.80
CA LEU A 26 -22.95 41.03 -11.72
C LEU A 26 -21.84 41.01 -10.68
N THR A 27 -22.15 41.35 -9.44
CA THR A 27 -21.23 41.22 -8.30
C THR A 27 -21.95 40.59 -7.11
N GLY A 28 -21.23 39.91 -6.23
CA GLY A 28 -21.80 39.37 -5.01
C GLY A 28 -20.83 38.47 -4.27
N GLY A 29 -21.18 38.10 -3.06
CA GLY A 29 -20.39 37.21 -2.21
C GLY A 29 -21.29 36.13 -1.63
N VAL A 30 -20.86 34.87 -1.71
CA VAL A 30 -21.57 33.71 -1.17
C VAL A 30 -20.64 32.96 -0.24
N GLN A 31 -21.11 32.70 0.97
CA GLN A 31 -20.41 31.87 1.93
C GLN A 31 -21.22 30.60 2.20
N LEU A 32 -20.55 29.47 2.07
CA LEU A 32 -21.05 28.13 2.34
C LEU A 32 -20.34 27.61 3.59
N VAL A 33 -21.09 27.27 4.62
CA VAL A 33 -20.57 26.73 5.89
C VAL A 33 -21.18 25.36 6.12
N ALA A 34 -20.39 24.42 6.62
CA ALA A 34 -20.87 23.13 7.09
C ALA A 34 -20.06 22.69 8.32
N ASP A 35 -20.72 22.12 9.32
CA ASP A 35 -20.03 21.67 10.54
C ASP A 35 -19.19 20.40 10.29
N LYS A 36 -19.62 19.56 9.34
CA LYS A 36 -18.92 18.33 8.95
C LYS A 36 -19.41 17.82 7.60
N THR A 37 -18.49 17.36 6.75
CA THR A 37 -18.84 16.63 5.52
C THR A 37 -18.27 15.22 5.58
N SER A 38 -19.11 14.19 5.59
CA SER A 38 -18.69 12.78 5.65
C SER A 38 -18.67 12.16 4.27
N PHE A 39 -17.64 11.38 3.93
CA PHE A 39 -17.48 10.76 2.61
C PHE A 39 -17.82 9.25 2.59
N GLY A 40 -17.91 8.62 3.75
CA GLY A 40 -18.11 7.17 3.94
C GLY A 40 -16.97 6.55 4.77
N ALA A 41 -17.19 5.36 5.34
CA ALA A 41 -16.19 4.63 6.14
C ALA A 41 -15.52 5.47 7.25
N GLY A 42 -16.28 6.38 7.88
CA GLY A 42 -15.77 7.26 8.94
C GLY A 42 -14.89 8.44 8.48
N SER A 43 -14.48 8.52 7.21
CA SER A 43 -13.74 9.67 6.66
C SER A 43 -14.61 10.92 6.59
N TYR A 44 -14.06 12.07 6.98
CA TYR A 44 -14.76 13.35 6.98
C TYR A 44 -13.85 14.57 6.78
N LEU A 45 -14.42 15.62 6.19
CA LEU A 45 -13.91 16.99 6.27
C LEU A 45 -14.48 17.65 7.53
N PRO A 46 -13.65 18.27 8.38
CA PRO A 46 -14.12 18.97 9.58
C PRO A 46 -14.91 20.24 9.22
N ALA A 47 -15.26 21.04 10.23
CA ALA A 47 -15.99 22.29 10.05
C ALA A 47 -15.32 23.16 8.99
N SER A 48 -16.08 23.51 7.97
CA SER A 48 -15.55 24.07 6.73
C SER A 48 -16.33 25.29 6.29
N VAL A 49 -15.59 26.27 5.79
CA VAL A 49 -16.10 27.52 5.24
C VAL A 49 -15.54 27.68 3.84
N LEU A 50 -16.43 27.76 2.87
CA LEU A 50 -16.15 28.13 1.49
C LEU A 50 -16.71 29.53 1.24
N ASP A 51 -15.83 30.51 1.11
CA ASP A 51 -16.20 31.89 0.79
C ASP A 51 -15.84 32.20 -0.65
N LEU A 52 -16.83 32.65 -1.43
CA LEU A 52 -16.74 32.88 -2.87
C LEU A 52 -17.19 34.30 -3.20
N GLN A 53 -16.37 34.99 -3.98
CA GLN A 53 -16.68 36.27 -4.62
C GLN A 53 -17.06 36.01 -6.08
N LEU A 54 -18.15 36.64 -6.54
CA LEU A 54 -18.69 36.54 -7.89
C LEU A 54 -18.49 37.88 -8.62
N GLN A 55 -18.03 37.82 -9.86
CA GLN A 55 -17.89 38.99 -10.72
C GLN A 55 -18.14 38.64 -12.19
N GLY A 56 -19.05 39.33 -12.85
CA GLY A 56 -19.45 39.01 -14.23
C GLY A 56 -20.30 40.08 -14.88
N THR A 57 -20.99 39.70 -15.95
CA THR A 57 -21.94 40.57 -16.67
C THR A 57 -23.38 40.17 -16.41
N GLY A 58 -23.64 38.94 -15.97
CA GLY A 58 -24.98 38.47 -15.65
C GLY A 58 -25.00 37.04 -15.08
N PRO A 59 -26.20 36.52 -14.73
CA PRO A 59 -26.35 35.18 -14.15
C PRO A 59 -25.79 34.04 -15.01
N ASP A 60 -25.73 34.25 -16.33
CA ASP A 60 -25.19 33.27 -17.28
C ASP A 60 -23.71 33.50 -17.62
N SER A 61 -23.07 34.51 -17.03
CA SER A 61 -21.67 34.80 -17.32
C SER A 61 -21.00 35.52 -16.15
N PHE A 62 -20.27 34.74 -15.34
CA PHE A 62 -19.50 35.27 -14.22
C PHE A 62 -18.28 34.42 -13.90
N GLN A 63 -17.25 35.09 -13.39
CA GLN A 63 -16.12 34.48 -12.72
C GLN A 63 -16.41 34.37 -11.23
N TRP A 64 -15.78 33.39 -10.60
CA TRP A 64 -15.84 33.19 -9.17
C TRP A 64 -14.44 32.92 -8.63
N GLN A 65 -14.15 33.43 -7.44
CA GLN A 65 -12.87 33.22 -6.76
C GLN A 65 -13.08 33.17 -5.25
N GLY A 66 -12.24 32.43 -4.55
CA GLY A 66 -12.42 32.27 -3.12
C GLY A 66 -11.49 31.24 -2.50
N ALA A 67 -11.83 30.80 -1.30
CA ALA A 67 -11.09 29.76 -0.61
C ALA A 67 -12.01 28.85 0.21
N LEU A 68 -11.62 27.58 0.28
CA LEU A 68 -12.16 26.60 1.23
C LEU A 68 -11.16 26.46 2.38
N GLN A 69 -11.60 26.76 3.60
CA GLN A 69 -10.87 26.47 4.84
C GLN A 69 -11.65 25.43 5.63
N ALA A 70 -11.01 24.38 6.13
CA ALA A 70 -11.62 23.41 7.02
C ALA A 70 -10.71 23.15 8.22
N GLU A 71 -10.97 23.82 9.35
CA GLU A 71 -10.05 23.89 10.49
C GLU A 71 -8.60 24.18 10.06
N GLN A 72 -7.69 23.20 10.15
CA GLN A 72 -6.29 23.33 9.74
C GLN A 72 -6.03 22.94 8.27
N ILE A 73 -7.04 22.41 7.56
CA ILE A 73 -6.95 22.05 6.14
C ILE A 73 -7.22 23.28 5.29
N GLY A 74 -6.23 23.70 4.49
CA GLY A 74 -6.33 24.86 3.61
C GLY A 74 -5.54 26.07 4.12
N PRO A 75 -5.76 27.27 3.57
CA PRO A 75 -6.86 27.59 2.65
C PRO A 75 -6.61 27.03 1.25
N ILE A 76 -7.58 26.28 0.73
CA ILE A 76 -7.58 25.78 -0.64
C ILE A 76 -8.10 26.92 -1.50
N LYS A 77 -7.20 27.55 -2.27
CA LYS A 77 -7.58 28.65 -3.16
C LYS A 77 -8.37 28.08 -4.33
N LEU A 78 -9.48 28.71 -4.67
CA LEU A 78 -10.33 28.30 -5.77
C LEU A 78 -10.59 29.49 -6.71
N ARG A 79 -10.64 29.23 -8.01
CA ARG A 79 -11.17 30.17 -8.98
C ARG A 79 -11.81 29.45 -10.15
N GLY A 80 -12.67 30.14 -10.86
CA GLY A 80 -13.31 29.58 -12.04
C GLY A 80 -14.25 30.54 -12.72
N ARG A 81 -15.07 29.97 -13.61
CA ARG A 81 -16.06 30.70 -14.39
C ARG A 81 -17.28 29.84 -14.67
N TRP A 82 -18.42 30.50 -14.76
CA TRP A 82 -19.66 30.01 -15.33
C TRP A 82 -19.91 30.80 -16.61
N ASP A 83 -20.12 30.10 -17.73
CA ASP A 83 -20.38 30.71 -19.05
C ASP A 83 -21.78 30.40 -19.61
N GLY A 84 -22.72 30.00 -18.74
CA GLY A 84 -24.12 29.70 -19.09
C GLY A 84 -24.32 28.26 -19.52
N GLU A 85 -23.26 27.59 -19.97
CA GLU A 85 -23.29 26.18 -20.37
C GLU A 85 -22.38 25.31 -19.50
N ARG A 86 -21.24 25.86 -19.08
CA ARG A 86 -20.15 25.11 -18.46
C ARG A 86 -19.58 25.84 -17.25
N LEU A 87 -19.52 25.11 -16.15
CA LEU A 87 -18.77 25.50 -14.96
C LEU A 87 -17.35 24.98 -15.10
N ARG A 88 -16.36 25.88 -15.05
CA ARG A 88 -14.95 25.51 -14.99
C ARG A 88 -14.34 26.08 -13.74
N GLY A 89 -13.40 25.36 -13.15
CA GLY A 89 -12.67 25.86 -12.01
C GLY A 89 -11.38 25.12 -11.79
N GLU A 90 -10.58 25.68 -10.91
CA GLU A 90 -9.33 25.10 -10.44
C GLU A 90 -9.14 25.41 -8.97
N GLY A 91 -8.43 24.49 -8.31
CA GLY A 91 -8.12 24.54 -6.90
C GLY A 91 -6.65 24.27 -6.66
N TRP A 92 -6.07 25.03 -5.74
CA TRP A 92 -4.70 24.85 -5.27
C TRP A 92 -4.71 24.60 -3.78
N TRP A 93 -4.24 23.42 -3.40
CA TRP A 93 -3.88 23.12 -2.04
C TRP A 93 -2.48 23.65 -1.80
N PRO A 94 -2.29 24.57 -0.86
CA PRO A 94 -0.97 25.01 -0.47
C PRO A 94 -0.19 23.84 0.12
N LYS A 95 1.12 23.97 0.12
CA LYS A 95 1.99 23.05 0.83
C LYS A 95 1.70 23.12 2.32
N GLN A 96 1.22 22.01 2.89
CA GLN A 96 0.86 21.90 4.30
C GLN A 96 1.26 20.55 4.88
N SER A 97 1.31 20.45 6.21
CA SER A 97 1.60 19.19 6.90
C SER A 97 0.64 18.10 6.46
N LEU A 98 1.13 16.88 6.25
CA LEU A 98 0.29 15.73 5.93
C LEU A 98 -0.67 15.40 7.10
N THR A 99 -0.27 15.68 8.34
CA THR A 99 -1.03 15.31 9.55
C THR A 99 -2.40 15.97 9.65
N VAL A 100 -2.59 17.16 9.08
CA VAL A 100 -3.89 17.86 9.12
C VAL A 100 -4.97 17.14 8.31
N PHE A 101 -4.58 16.21 7.43
CA PHE A 101 -5.49 15.41 6.62
C PHE A 101 -5.94 14.12 7.30
N GLN A 102 -5.57 13.88 8.56
CA GLN A 102 -5.99 12.71 9.33
C GLN A 102 -7.52 12.45 9.28
N PRO A 103 -8.41 13.47 9.36
CA PRO A 103 -9.85 13.25 9.27
C PRO A 103 -10.33 12.61 7.96
N LEU A 104 -9.57 12.76 6.87
CA LEU A 104 -9.91 12.19 5.56
C LEU A 104 -9.58 10.69 5.48
N ILE A 105 -8.77 10.16 6.40
CA ILE A 105 -8.44 8.74 6.46
C ILE A 105 -9.47 8.02 7.33
N SER A 106 -9.99 6.90 6.82
CA SER A 106 -10.93 6.07 7.54
C SER A 106 -10.29 5.54 8.84
N PRO A 107 -10.96 5.71 10.01
CA PRO A 107 -10.47 5.16 11.27
C PRO A 107 -10.29 3.64 11.25
N ASP A 108 -11.09 2.91 10.45
CA ASP A 108 -11.06 1.45 10.35
C ASP A 108 -9.75 0.92 9.74
N LEU A 109 -8.99 1.79 9.07
CA LEU A 109 -7.67 1.46 8.53
C LEU A 109 -6.58 1.43 9.62
N ASN A 110 -6.85 1.95 10.82
CA ASN A 110 -5.88 2.09 11.91
C ASN A 110 -4.57 2.80 11.47
N ILE A 111 -4.70 3.82 10.60
CA ILE A 111 -3.57 4.62 10.11
C ILE A 111 -3.54 5.96 10.86
N LYS A 112 -2.40 6.29 11.46
CA LYS A 112 -2.15 7.60 12.08
C LYS A 112 -1.01 8.32 11.36
N LEU A 113 -1.33 9.42 10.69
CA LEU A 113 -0.37 10.30 10.03
C LEU A 113 0.55 10.94 11.07
N ARG A 114 1.85 10.94 10.79
CA ARG A 114 2.89 11.41 11.71
C ARG A 114 3.72 12.55 11.13
N ALA A 115 4.04 12.48 9.84
CA ALA A 115 4.95 13.41 9.20
C ALA A 115 4.71 13.51 7.69
N GLY A 116 5.36 14.48 7.07
CA GLY A 116 5.35 14.71 5.64
C GLY A 116 4.55 15.93 5.25
N GLU A 117 4.56 16.21 3.96
CA GLU A 117 3.96 17.39 3.37
C GLU A 117 3.05 16.97 2.22
N PHE A 118 1.91 17.64 2.09
CA PHE A 118 1.00 17.45 0.98
C PHE A 118 0.76 18.78 0.27
N TYR A 119 0.69 18.72 -1.05
CA TYR A 119 0.17 19.80 -1.89
C TYR A 119 -0.47 19.22 -3.13
N ALA A 120 -1.37 19.98 -3.73
CA ALA A 120 -2.13 19.52 -4.88
C ALA A 120 -2.59 20.68 -5.75
N GLN A 121 -2.77 20.38 -7.03
CA GLN A 121 -3.50 21.24 -7.95
C GLN A 121 -4.52 20.40 -8.69
N SER A 122 -5.73 20.92 -8.82
CA SER A 122 -6.80 20.29 -9.56
C SER A 122 -7.51 21.32 -10.44
N ALA A 123 -7.99 20.89 -11.59
CA ALA A 123 -8.89 21.64 -12.45
C ALA A 123 -10.08 20.75 -12.78
N PHE A 124 -11.24 21.36 -12.95
CA PHE A 124 -12.47 20.67 -13.30
C PHE A 124 -13.31 21.44 -14.31
N SER A 125 -14.18 20.69 -14.99
CA SER A 125 -15.15 21.20 -15.94
C SER A 125 -16.43 20.38 -15.79
N ALA A 126 -17.55 21.04 -15.62
CA ALA A 126 -18.87 20.44 -15.55
C ALA A 126 -19.81 21.10 -16.57
N ALA A 127 -20.44 20.30 -17.42
CA ALA A 127 -21.50 20.76 -18.32
C ALA A 127 -22.57 19.67 -18.46
N ARG A 128 -23.80 20.04 -18.82
CA ARG A 128 -24.93 19.10 -18.90
C ARG A 128 -24.66 17.90 -19.81
N VAL A 129 -24.09 18.13 -20.99
CA VAL A 129 -23.82 17.07 -21.99
C VAL A 129 -22.48 16.36 -21.73
N GLN A 130 -21.44 17.11 -21.36
CA GLN A 130 -20.09 16.59 -21.12
C GLN A 130 -19.99 15.78 -19.81
N GLY A 131 -20.88 16.04 -18.86
CA GLY A 131 -20.75 15.55 -17.49
C GLY A 131 -19.64 16.28 -16.74
N PHE A 132 -19.08 15.61 -15.72
CA PHE A 132 -17.99 16.09 -14.91
C PHE A 132 -16.65 15.53 -15.39
N GLU A 133 -15.71 16.42 -15.69
CA GLU A 133 -14.32 16.09 -15.93
C GLU A 133 -13.44 16.79 -14.90
N ALA A 134 -12.41 16.11 -14.43
CA ALA A 134 -11.40 16.70 -13.55
C ALA A 134 -10.01 16.21 -13.93
N GLY A 135 -8.99 16.93 -13.51
CA GLY A 135 -7.61 16.49 -13.67
C GLY A 135 -6.69 17.31 -12.81
N GLY A 136 -5.56 16.73 -12.44
CA GLY A 136 -4.68 17.38 -11.50
C GLY A 136 -3.49 16.51 -11.15
N HIS A 137 -2.78 16.96 -10.13
CA HIS A 137 -1.74 16.17 -9.50
C HIS A 137 -1.76 16.40 -8.00
N TRP A 138 -1.63 15.31 -7.25
CA TRP A 138 -1.42 15.35 -5.81
C TRP A 138 0.00 14.91 -5.51
N VAL A 139 0.60 15.53 -4.52
CA VAL A 139 1.96 15.21 -4.11
C VAL A 139 2.02 15.04 -2.62
N VAL A 140 2.59 13.91 -2.20
CA VAL A 140 3.04 13.66 -0.84
C VAL A 140 4.57 13.60 -0.88
N ARG A 141 5.21 14.33 0.05
CA ARG A 141 6.66 14.25 0.26
C ARG A 141 6.97 13.81 1.68
N ASN A 142 7.90 12.87 1.80
CA ASN A 142 8.42 12.36 3.06
C ASN A 142 7.30 12.00 4.06
N GLY A 143 6.23 11.37 3.56
CA GLY A 143 5.11 10.91 4.36
C GLY A 143 5.54 9.88 5.40
N GLY A 144 5.07 10.04 6.62
CA GLY A 144 5.27 9.08 7.70
C GLY A 144 3.95 8.79 8.40
N MET A 145 3.69 7.53 8.72
CA MET A 145 2.47 7.09 9.38
C MET A 145 2.68 5.84 10.22
N TRP A 146 1.95 5.76 11.33
CA TRP A 146 1.75 4.51 12.04
C TRP A 146 0.68 3.70 11.32
N LEU A 147 0.95 2.42 11.15
CA LEU A 147 0.03 1.42 10.61
C LEU A 147 -0.53 0.61 11.77
N GLN A 148 -1.43 -0.33 11.46
CA GLN A 148 -1.96 -1.25 12.47
C GLN A 148 -0.86 -2.06 13.15
N ASP A 149 0.12 -2.52 12.36
CA ASP A 149 1.21 -3.40 12.82
C ASP A 149 2.56 -2.85 12.32
N GLY A 150 2.97 -1.68 12.83
CA GLY A 150 4.26 -1.07 12.52
C GLY A 150 4.23 0.39 12.05
N GLU A 151 5.32 0.83 11.44
CA GLU A 151 5.48 2.20 10.93
C GLU A 151 5.95 2.25 9.48
N LEU A 152 5.44 3.24 8.74
CA LEU A 152 5.89 3.60 7.41
C LEU A 152 6.58 4.96 7.46
N SER A 153 7.72 5.08 6.78
CA SER A 153 8.51 6.31 6.73
C SER A 153 9.04 6.58 5.32
N GLY A 154 9.13 7.87 4.97
CA GLY A 154 9.70 8.33 3.71
C GLY A 154 8.85 7.97 2.49
N LEU A 155 7.52 8.09 2.61
CA LEU A 155 6.60 7.95 1.50
C LEU A 155 6.67 9.20 0.60
N ASP A 156 7.12 9.01 -0.63
CA ASP A 156 7.03 9.97 -1.71
C ASP A 156 6.09 9.45 -2.78
N PHE A 157 5.15 10.29 -3.20
CA PHE A 157 4.15 9.92 -4.20
C PHE A 157 3.68 11.13 -4.99
N VAL A 158 3.58 10.96 -6.31
CA VAL A 158 3.03 11.97 -7.23
C VAL A 158 1.94 11.32 -8.05
N LEU A 159 0.70 11.77 -7.87
CA LEU A 159 -0.50 11.24 -8.52
C LEU A 159 -1.05 12.17 -9.59
N PRO A 160 -0.51 12.18 -10.82
CA PRO A 160 -1.22 12.77 -11.93
C PRO A 160 -2.46 11.94 -12.25
N TYR A 161 -3.61 12.59 -12.25
CA TYR A 161 -4.88 11.95 -12.59
C TYR A 161 -5.69 12.78 -13.58
N ARG A 162 -6.55 12.09 -14.32
CA ARG A 162 -7.63 12.70 -15.08
C ARG A 162 -8.88 11.86 -14.90
N PHE A 163 -9.98 12.47 -14.54
CA PHE A 163 -11.29 11.85 -14.49
C PHE A 163 -12.12 12.34 -15.66
N LYS A 164 -12.64 11.41 -16.46
CA LYS A 164 -13.54 11.71 -17.59
C LYS A 164 -14.38 10.48 -17.89
N ASN A 165 -15.67 10.67 -18.19
CA ASN A 165 -16.59 9.58 -18.55
C ASN A 165 -16.59 8.44 -17.51
N HIS A 166 -16.56 8.78 -16.23
CA HIS A 166 -16.49 7.82 -15.11
C HIS A 166 -15.20 6.97 -15.04
N LEU A 167 -14.18 7.30 -15.83
CA LEU A 167 -12.88 6.65 -15.82
C LEU A 167 -11.83 7.57 -15.22
N TRP A 168 -11.10 7.05 -14.24
CA TRP A 168 -9.86 7.62 -13.77
C TRP A 168 -8.73 7.16 -14.68
N GLN A 169 -8.09 8.08 -15.37
CA GLN A 169 -6.83 7.86 -16.05
C GLN A 169 -5.69 8.25 -15.11
N LEU A 170 -4.87 7.26 -14.81
CA LEU A 170 -3.79 7.28 -13.82
C LEU A 170 -2.46 7.22 -14.58
N GLY A 171 -1.59 8.21 -14.39
CA GLY A 171 -0.28 8.21 -15.05
C GLY A 171 -0.32 8.44 -16.57
N ALA A 172 -1.20 9.33 -17.07
CA ALA A 172 -1.45 9.54 -18.50
C ALA A 172 -0.21 9.86 -19.34
N LYS A 173 0.76 10.61 -18.79
CA LYS A 173 2.04 10.95 -19.47
C LYS A 173 3.22 10.15 -18.95
N ARG A 174 3.23 9.86 -17.66
CA ARG A 174 4.26 9.11 -16.94
C ARG A 174 3.59 8.31 -15.83
N PRO A 175 4.11 7.13 -15.48
CA PRO A 175 3.59 6.36 -14.36
C PRO A 175 3.56 7.20 -13.08
N ILE A 176 2.54 6.95 -12.28
CA ILE A 176 2.49 7.39 -10.89
C ILE A 176 3.57 6.62 -10.14
N MET A 177 4.53 7.31 -9.55
CA MET A 177 5.63 6.68 -8.83
C MET A 177 5.36 6.69 -7.34
N LEU A 178 5.32 5.51 -6.73
CA LEU A 178 5.28 5.29 -5.29
C LEU A 178 6.67 4.89 -4.82
N ARG A 179 7.26 5.66 -3.91
CA ARG A 179 8.55 5.35 -3.29
C ARG A 179 8.37 5.41 -1.78
N ILE A 180 8.77 4.36 -1.09
CA ILE A 180 8.72 4.31 0.38
C ILE A 180 10.11 3.92 0.87
N LYS A 181 10.71 4.76 1.69
CA LYS A 181 12.06 4.51 2.23
C LYS A 181 12.09 3.25 3.09
N SER A 182 11.15 3.12 4.02
CA SER A 182 11.08 1.96 4.91
C SER A 182 9.69 1.71 5.46
N ILE A 183 9.38 0.43 5.65
CA ILE A 183 8.27 -0.03 6.49
C ILE A 183 8.87 -0.96 7.54
N LYS A 184 8.67 -0.64 8.81
CA LYS A 184 9.09 -1.49 9.92
C LYS A 184 7.87 -2.21 10.46
N THR A 185 7.84 -3.52 10.27
CA THR A 185 6.90 -4.46 10.92
C THR A 185 7.74 -5.58 11.54
N LEU A 186 7.21 -6.80 11.67
CA LEU A 186 8.00 -8.01 11.96
C LEU A 186 9.21 -8.16 11.02
N PHE A 187 9.04 -7.79 9.75
CA PHE A 187 10.10 -7.79 8.75
C PHE A 187 10.36 -6.36 8.30
N GLU A 188 11.59 -5.89 8.54
CA GLU A 188 12.01 -4.59 8.04
C GLU A 188 12.12 -4.62 6.50
N MET A 189 11.33 -3.78 5.85
CA MET A 189 11.31 -3.58 4.41
C MET A 189 11.90 -2.21 4.09
N GLN A 190 12.78 -2.14 3.09
CA GLN A 190 13.44 -0.91 2.66
C GLN A 190 13.33 -0.72 1.15
N ASN A 191 13.54 0.52 0.69
CA ASN A 191 13.63 0.88 -0.72
C ASN A 191 12.46 0.37 -1.58
N ILE A 192 11.23 0.50 -1.06
CA ILE A 192 10.05 -0.02 -1.73
C ILE A 192 9.70 0.89 -2.91
N THR A 193 9.54 0.27 -4.07
CA THR A 193 9.14 0.94 -5.31
C THR A 193 7.88 0.30 -5.88
N ALA A 194 7.02 1.12 -6.48
CA ALA A 194 5.95 0.66 -7.35
C ALA A 194 5.53 1.80 -8.29
N ASP A 195 5.22 1.45 -9.54
CA ASP A 195 4.77 2.40 -10.56
C ASP A 195 3.40 1.99 -11.09
N LEU A 196 2.44 2.92 -11.12
CA LEU A 196 1.06 2.66 -11.54
C LEU A 196 0.71 3.47 -12.80
N GLN A 197 0.13 2.82 -13.80
CA GLN A 197 -0.32 3.48 -15.03
C GLN A 197 -1.53 2.77 -15.64
N GLY A 198 -2.49 3.53 -16.16
CA GLY A 198 -3.65 2.99 -16.87
C GLY A 198 -4.94 3.63 -16.42
N THR A 199 -6.00 2.85 -16.28
CA THR A 199 -7.33 3.37 -15.94
C THR A 199 -8.06 2.59 -14.86
N TYR A 200 -8.89 3.28 -14.09
CA TYR A 200 -9.77 2.68 -13.09
C TYR A 200 -11.22 3.18 -13.24
N PRO A 201 -12.24 2.30 -13.23
CA PRO A 201 -12.14 0.83 -13.27
C PRO A 201 -11.42 0.33 -14.53
N TYR A 202 -10.67 -0.76 -14.40
CA TYR A 202 -9.94 -1.36 -15.52
C TYR A 202 -10.84 -2.29 -16.35
N SER A 203 -10.50 -2.47 -17.62
CA SER A 203 -11.11 -3.42 -18.55
C SER A 203 -10.12 -3.83 -19.63
N GLU A 204 -10.49 -4.75 -20.53
CA GLU A 204 -9.63 -5.14 -21.65
C GLU A 204 -9.19 -3.96 -22.52
N ALA A 205 -10.14 -3.06 -22.82
CA ALA A 205 -9.88 -1.86 -23.62
C ALA A 205 -9.09 -0.80 -22.83
N TYR A 206 -9.18 -0.82 -21.50
CA TYR A 206 -8.61 0.19 -20.62
C TYR A 206 -7.89 -0.50 -19.44
N PRO A 207 -6.68 -1.04 -19.69
CA PRO A 207 -5.97 -1.81 -18.68
C PRO A 207 -5.36 -0.92 -17.60
N LEU A 208 -5.08 -1.52 -16.44
CA LEU A 208 -4.30 -0.92 -15.36
C LEU A 208 -3.05 -1.77 -15.12
N THR A 209 -1.88 -1.14 -15.15
CA THR A 209 -0.59 -1.81 -15.03
C THR A 209 0.15 -1.30 -13.80
N LEU A 210 0.61 -2.24 -12.98
CA LEU A 210 1.56 -2.02 -11.90
C LEU A 210 2.92 -2.58 -12.35
N SER A 211 3.98 -1.78 -12.25
CA SER A 211 5.32 -2.13 -12.70
C SER A 211 6.37 -1.60 -11.73
N ASN A 212 7.65 -1.95 -11.97
CA ASN A 212 8.78 -1.51 -11.14
C ASN A 212 8.55 -1.76 -9.64
N ILE A 213 8.00 -2.94 -9.34
CA ILE A 213 7.66 -3.35 -7.99
C ILE A 213 8.90 -4.01 -7.41
N GLY A 214 9.43 -3.44 -6.34
CA GLY A 214 10.65 -3.89 -5.70
C GLY A 214 10.65 -3.55 -4.21
N VAL A 215 11.29 -4.39 -3.40
CA VAL A 215 11.51 -4.17 -1.98
C VAL A 215 12.76 -4.91 -1.53
N ASP A 216 13.58 -4.26 -0.71
CA ASP A 216 14.69 -4.89 -0.02
C ASP A 216 14.20 -5.42 1.33
N MET A 217 14.39 -6.71 1.59
CA MET A 217 13.95 -7.37 2.82
C MET A 217 14.80 -8.63 3.04
N LEU A 218 15.02 -9.01 4.30
CA LEU A 218 15.81 -10.21 4.66
C LEU A 218 17.19 -10.25 3.98
N ASN A 219 17.89 -9.10 3.96
CA ASN A 219 19.21 -8.92 3.32
C ASN A 219 19.29 -9.32 1.82
N GLY A 220 18.15 -9.39 1.14
CA GLY A 220 18.03 -9.63 -0.29
C GLY A 220 17.00 -8.72 -0.93
N HIS A 221 16.62 -9.04 -2.16
CA HIS A 221 15.69 -8.23 -2.95
C HIS A 221 14.51 -9.07 -3.44
N ILE A 222 13.30 -8.52 -3.32
CA ILE A 222 12.07 -9.10 -3.85
C ILE A 222 11.52 -8.15 -4.89
N SER A 223 11.19 -8.68 -6.08
CA SER A 223 10.59 -7.90 -7.16
C SER A 223 9.41 -8.64 -7.77
N LEU A 224 8.51 -7.90 -8.41
CA LEU A 224 7.39 -8.48 -9.16
C LEU A 224 7.46 -8.01 -10.61
N SER A 225 7.31 -8.93 -11.56
CA SER A 225 7.15 -8.57 -12.97
C SER A 225 5.93 -7.66 -13.16
N ALA A 226 5.87 -6.95 -14.28
CA ALA A 226 4.72 -6.08 -14.55
C ALA A 226 3.39 -6.85 -14.44
N LEU A 227 2.50 -6.37 -13.58
CA LEU A 227 1.18 -6.91 -13.35
C LEU A 227 0.17 -6.03 -14.08
N ARG A 228 -0.44 -6.57 -15.14
CA ARG A 228 -1.47 -5.90 -15.92
C ARG A 228 -2.84 -6.46 -15.56
N MET A 229 -3.82 -5.57 -15.38
CA MET A 229 -5.22 -5.88 -15.10
C MET A 229 -6.10 -5.46 -16.29
N PRO A 230 -7.06 -6.29 -16.75
CA PRO A 230 -7.28 -7.67 -16.33
C PRO A 230 -6.07 -8.58 -16.59
N GLN A 231 -5.81 -9.50 -15.66
CA GLN A 231 -4.65 -10.38 -15.71
C GLN A 231 -4.86 -11.51 -16.72
N HIS A 232 -3.89 -11.68 -17.61
CA HIS A 232 -3.83 -12.77 -18.60
C HIS A 232 -2.68 -13.73 -18.32
N ASP A 233 -1.53 -13.17 -17.96
CA ASP A 233 -0.31 -13.91 -17.64
C ASP A 233 0.02 -13.80 -16.16
N ALA A 234 0.75 -14.78 -15.65
CA ALA A 234 1.24 -14.77 -14.27
C ALA A 234 2.19 -13.57 -14.06
N ALA A 235 2.02 -12.86 -12.95
CA ALA A 235 3.02 -11.90 -12.50
C ALA A 235 4.06 -12.66 -11.66
N VAL A 236 5.31 -12.73 -12.09
CA VAL A 236 6.34 -13.54 -11.44
C VAL A 236 6.97 -12.75 -10.30
N LEU A 237 6.75 -13.21 -9.07
CA LEU A 237 7.45 -12.71 -7.88
C LEU A 237 8.83 -13.36 -7.82
N LYS A 238 9.87 -12.55 -7.95
CA LYS A 238 11.25 -13.00 -7.95
C LYS A 238 11.89 -12.70 -6.59
N LEU A 239 12.50 -13.72 -6.03
CA LEU A 239 13.31 -13.69 -4.82
C LEU A 239 14.78 -13.74 -5.23
N ASP A 240 15.57 -12.74 -4.83
CA ASP A 240 17.00 -12.68 -5.14
C ASP A 240 17.82 -12.53 -3.85
N GLN A 241 18.69 -13.51 -3.62
CA GLN A 241 19.66 -13.55 -2.52
C GLN A 241 19.05 -13.37 -1.12
N ILE A 242 17.85 -13.89 -0.89
CA ILE A 242 17.14 -13.80 0.39
C ILE A 242 17.91 -14.59 1.46
N ASP A 243 18.26 -13.95 2.56
CA ASP A 243 19.01 -14.55 3.67
C ASP A 243 18.07 -15.26 4.65
N LEU A 244 18.15 -16.59 4.68
CA LEU A 244 17.36 -17.39 5.61
C LEU A 244 17.77 -17.15 7.07
N SER A 245 19.02 -16.76 7.33
CA SER A 245 19.48 -16.48 8.70
C SER A 245 18.70 -15.32 9.30
N ALA A 246 18.40 -14.27 8.51
CA ALA A 246 17.56 -13.15 8.93
C ALA A 246 16.13 -13.63 9.23
N LEU A 247 15.57 -14.50 8.39
CA LEU A 247 14.22 -15.06 8.58
C LEU A 247 14.11 -15.87 9.87
N PHE A 248 15.06 -16.79 10.10
CA PHE A 248 15.07 -17.64 11.31
C PHE A 248 15.36 -16.85 12.58
N THR A 249 16.12 -15.76 12.49
CA THR A 249 16.37 -14.85 13.62
C THR A 249 15.11 -14.10 14.01
N ALA A 250 14.30 -13.65 13.04
CA ALA A 250 13.03 -12.99 13.29
C ALA A 250 11.98 -13.95 13.86
N LEU A 251 11.80 -15.12 13.24
CA LEU A 251 10.75 -16.07 13.61
C LEU A 251 11.07 -16.96 14.83
N LYS A 252 12.37 -17.16 15.13
CA LYS A 252 12.88 -18.02 16.21
C LYS A 252 12.16 -19.38 16.33
N PRO A 253 12.06 -20.17 15.25
CA PRO A 253 11.45 -21.49 15.33
C PRO A 253 12.28 -22.40 16.25
N LYS A 254 11.60 -23.22 17.05
CA LYS A 254 12.25 -24.09 18.05
C LYS A 254 12.83 -25.39 17.48
N GLN A 255 12.39 -25.79 16.30
CA GLN A 255 12.58 -27.16 15.81
C GLN A 255 13.86 -27.33 14.98
N PHE A 256 14.24 -26.31 14.23
CA PHE A 256 15.43 -26.31 13.39
C PHE A 256 15.85 -24.88 13.03
N ALA A 257 17.08 -24.72 12.57
CA ALA A 257 17.63 -23.49 12.05
C ALA A 257 18.26 -23.74 10.68
N MET A 258 18.07 -22.78 9.77
CA MET A 258 18.75 -22.78 8.47
C MET A 258 19.50 -21.47 8.27
N SER A 259 20.63 -21.55 7.58
CA SER A 259 21.39 -20.38 7.14
C SER A 259 21.82 -20.52 5.68
N GLY A 260 22.15 -19.36 5.08
CA GLY A 260 22.49 -19.23 3.68
C GLY A 260 21.40 -18.52 2.89
N ARG A 261 21.67 -18.34 1.59
CA ARG A 261 20.83 -17.52 0.71
C ARG A 261 20.00 -18.39 -0.23
N ILE A 262 18.83 -17.88 -0.63
CA ILE A 262 17.97 -18.52 -1.62
C ILE A 262 17.57 -17.55 -2.73
N ASN A 263 17.31 -18.14 -3.90
CA ASN A 263 16.65 -17.49 -5.02
C ASN A 263 15.35 -18.23 -5.33
N GLY A 264 14.41 -17.58 -5.99
CA GLY A 264 13.18 -18.23 -6.40
C GLY A 264 12.33 -17.39 -7.31
N GLU A 265 11.38 -18.05 -7.96
CA GLU A 265 10.36 -17.41 -8.78
C GLU A 265 9.01 -18.05 -8.47
N LEU A 266 8.03 -17.21 -8.13
CA LEU A 266 6.69 -17.61 -7.74
C LEU A 266 5.70 -16.92 -8.71
N PRO A 267 5.21 -17.63 -9.74
CA PRO A 267 4.22 -17.10 -10.67
C PRO A 267 2.89 -16.84 -9.97
N LEU A 268 2.48 -15.57 -9.85
CA LEU A 268 1.27 -15.15 -9.14
C LEU A 268 0.07 -15.03 -10.09
N PHE A 269 -1.05 -15.60 -9.68
CA PHE A 269 -2.34 -15.50 -10.36
C PHE A 269 -3.41 -14.94 -9.41
N LEU A 270 -3.77 -13.67 -9.58
CA LEU A 270 -4.69 -12.98 -8.66
C LEU A 270 -6.16 -13.32 -8.94
N ASN A 271 -6.48 -13.66 -10.19
CA ASN A 271 -7.86 -13.94 -10.63
C ASN A 271 -8.11 -15.40 -10.98
N HIS A 272 -7.16 -16.31 -10.73
CA HIS A 272 -7.31 -17.72 -11.08
C HIS A 272 -8.21 -18.43 -10.05
N PRO A 273 -9.16 -19.28 -10.47
CA PRO A 273 -10.18 -19.86 -9.58
C PRO A 273 -9.65 -20.83 -8.53
N LYS A 274 -8.42 -21.32 -8.68
CA LYS A 274 -7.82 -22.34 -7.79
C LYS A 274 -6.47 -21.94 -7.20
N TRP A 275 -5.65 -21.19 -7.94
CA TRP A 275 -4.22 -21.09 -7.65
C TRP A 275 -3.88 -19.63 -7.45
N LEU A 276 -3.16 -19.31 -6.39
CA LEU A 276 -2.47 -18.03 -6.23
C LEU A 276 -1.03 -18.14 -6.74
N VAL A 277 -0.37 -19.28 -6.49
CA VAL A 277 0.93 -19.65 -7.07
C VAL A 277 0.86 -21.05 -7.66
N GLN A 278 1.34 -21.21 -8.88
CA GLN A 278 1.44 -22.54 -9.50
C GLN A 278 2.81 -22.72 -10.14
N ASN A 279 3.43 -23.87 -9.90
CA ASN A 279 4.77 -24.20 -10.41
C ASN A 279 5.88 -23.24 -9.95
N GLY A 280 5.76 -22.63 -8.77
CA GLY A 280 6.83 -21.82 -8.20
C GLY A 280 8.04 -22.67 -7.85
N TRP A 281 9.22 -22.06 -7.79
CA TRP A 281 10.44 -22.72 -7.35
C TRP A 281 11.28 -21.84 -6.44
N ILE A 282 12.00 -22.48 -5.53
CA ILE A 282 13.01 -21.88 -4.65
C ILE A 282 14.25 -22.77 -4.70
N ALA A 283 15.45 -22.20 -4.75
CA ALA A 283 16.69 -22.94 -4.70
C ALA A 283 17.76 -22.20 -3.88
N ASN A 284 18.74 -22.95 -3.39
CA ASN A 284 19.88 -22.35 -2.69
C ASN A 284 20.74 -21.49 -3.65
N ALA A 285 21.17 -20.36 -3.15
CA ALA A 285 22.10 -19.45 -3.80
C ALA A 285 23.44 -19.50 -3.05
N GLY A 286 24.22 -20.55 -3.32
CA GLY A 286 25.46 -20.86 -2.60
C GLY A 286 25.27 -21.89 -1.49
N LEU A 287 26.28 -22.01 -0.62
CA LEU A 287 26.26 -22.97 0.47
C LEU A 287 25.19 -22.59 1.51
N MET A 288 24.48 -23.61 1.99
CA MET A 288 23.51 -23.47 3.06
C MET A 288 23.86 -24.43 4.20
N THR A 289 23.38 -24.14 5.41
CA THR A 289 23.45 -25.11 6.51
C THR A 289 22.06 -25.35 7.10
N LEU A 290 21.82 -26.58 7.52
CA LEU A 290 20.66 -26.97 8.30
C LEU A 290 21.14 -27.52 9.63
N ARG A 291 20.51 -27.08 10.71
CA ARG A 291 20.74 -27.60 12.05
C ARG A 291 19.41 -27.95 12.70
N LEU A 292 19.26 -29.18 13.14
CA LEU A 292 18.10 -29.59 13.95
C LEU A 292 18.35 -29.25 15.42
N ASP A 293 17.27 -28.89 16.11
CA ASP A 293 17.33 -28.72 17.55
C ASP A 293 17.67 -30.04 18.25
N LYS A 294 18.40 -29.96 19.36
CA LYS A 294 18.88 -31.14 20.08
C LYS A 294 17.73 -31.97 20.61
N ASP A 295 16.76 -31.34 21.26
CA ASP A 295 15.65 -32.04 21.91
C ASP A 295 14.74 -32.69 20.86
N MET A 296 14.55 -32.00 19.72
CA MET A 296 13.82 -32.57 18.57
C MET A 296 14.56 -33.76 17.95
N ALA A 297 15.88 -33.65 17.73
CA ALA A 297 16.68 -34.74 17.21
C ALA A 297 16.67 -35.96 18.14
N ASP A 298 16.78 -35.73 19.45
CA ASP A 298 16.75 -36.77 20.47
C ASP A 298 15.37 -37.45 20.54
N ALA A 299 14.28 -36.68 20.45
CA ALA A 299 12.90 -37.19 20.45
C ALA A 299 12.56 -38.05 19.22
N ILE A 300 13.06 -37.70 18.03
CA ILE A 300 12.85 -38.52 16.83
C ILE A 300 13.76 -39.77 16.86
N GLY A 301 14.98 -39.63 17.38
CA GLY A 301 15.97 -40.70 17.46
C GLY A 301 15.62 -41.82 18.42
N SER A 302 14.82 -41.57 19.46
CA SER A 302 14.46 -42.57 20.48
C SER A 302 13.49 -43.67 20.01
N ASN A 303 12.86 -43.52 18.84
CA ASN A 303 11.80 -44.44 18.39
C ASN A 303 12.31 -45.69 17.64
N ASN A 304 13.56 -45.74 17.14
CA ASN A 304 14.17 -46.93 16.53
C ASN A 304 15.70 -46.73 16.30
N LEU A 305 16.52 -47.74 16.57
CA LEU A 305 17.99 -47.75 16.32
C LEU A 305 18.37 -47.43 14.86
N ALA A 306 17.60 -47.89 13.88
CA ALA A 306 17.83 -47.58 12.47
C ALA A 306 17.49 -46.11 12.13
N THR A 307 16.51 -45.53 12.84
CA THR A 307 16.09 -44.13 12.70
C THR A 307 17.05 -43.19 13.45
N GLY A 308 17.61 -43.60 14.59
CA GLY A 308 18.58 -42.80 15.35
C GLY A 308 19.85 -42.45 14.55
N ALA A 309 20.38 -43.39 13.76
CA ALA A 309 21.54 -43.13 12.91
C ALA A 309 21.24 -42.18 11.73
N ALA A 310 20.04 -42.24 11.15
CA ALA A 310 19.61 -41.34 10.09
C ALA A 310 19.29 -39.92 10.60
N ILE A 311 18.71 -39.81 11.79
CA ILE A 311 18.42 -38.52 12.45
C ILE A 311 19.69 -37.83 12.92
N ASP A 312 20.68 -38.59 13.40
CA ASP A 312 22.02 -38.06 13.72
C ASP A 312 22.68 -37.39 12.49
N TRP A 313 22.39 -37.84 11.27
CA TRP A 313 22.90 -37.19 10.05
C TRP A 313 22.21 -35.86 9.75
N LEU A 314 20.97 -35.67 10.21
CA LEU A 314 20.21 -34.44 10.00
C LEU A 314 20.48 -33.38 11.08
N ARG A 315 21.13 -33.74 12.20
CA ARG A 315 21.51 -32.79 13.27
C ARG A 315 22.27 -31.58 12.74
N TYR A 316 23.19 -31.80 11.82
CA TYR A 316 23.90 -30.75 11.10
C TYR A 316 24.21 -31.22 9.67
N MET A 317 23.84 -30.41 8.69
CA MET A 317 24.05 -30.70 7.28
C MET A 317 24.51 -29.46 6.54
N GLU A 318 25.59 -29.61 5.78
CA GLU A 318 26.04 -28.63 4.79
C GLU A 318 25.36 -28.96 3.46
N ILE A 319 24.53 -28.04 2.99
CA ILE A 319 23.70 -28.20 1.80
C ILE A 319 24.42 -27.59 0.62
N ASN A 320 24.71 -28.42 -0.38
CA ASN A 320 25.34 -28.00 -1.63
C ASN A 320 24.29 -27.65 -2.68
N ARG A 321 23.18 -28.41 -2.71
CA ARG A 321 22.06 -28.17 -3.62
C ARG A 321 20.74 -28.38 -2.90
N SER A 322 19.82 -27.46 -3.08
CA SER A 322 18.45 -27.55 -2.62
C SER A 322 17.57 -26.94 -3.69
N LYS A 323 16.54 -27.67 -4.09
CA LYS A 323 15.50 -27.16 -4.97
C LYS A 323 14.15 -27.57 -4.42
N ALA A 324 13.28 -26.58 -4.25
CA ALA A 324 11.92 -26.75 -3.82
C ALA A 324 10.96 -26.28 -4.91
N ARG A 325 9.87 -27.02 -5.06
CA ARG A 325 8.69 -26.60 -5.81
C ARG A 325 7.65 -26.10 -4.83
N VAL A 326 6.99 -24.99 -5.17
CA VAL A 326 5.98 -24.34 -4.34
C VAL A 326 4.69 -24.17 -5.16
N ASP A 327 3.59 -24.64 -4.61
CA ASP A 327 2.24 -24.40 -5.09
C ASP A 327 1.41 -23.81 -3.94
N LEU A 328 0.60 -22.79 -4.22
CA LEU A 328 -0.26 -22.11 -3.24
C LEU A 328 -1.64 -21.91 -3.84
N ASP A 329 -2.67 -22.41 -3.17
CA ASP A 329 -4.04 -22.22 -3.60
C ASP A 329 -4.64 -20.89 -3.11
N ASN A 330 -5.86 -20.57 -3.56
CA ASN A 330 -6.57 -19.36 -3.17
C ASN A 330 -7.19 -19.40 -1.75
N LEU A 331 -7.12 -20.54 -1.07
CA LEU A 331 -7.53 -20.70 0.33
C LEU A 331 -6.33 -20.56 1.30
N GLY A 332 -5.12 -20.40 0.75
CA GLY A 332 -3.90 -20.23 1.51
C GLY A 332 -3.17 -21.54 1.82
N GLU A 333 -3.60 -22.68 1.28
CA GLU A 333 -2.87 -23.96 1.44
C GLU A 333 -1.64 -23.96 0.55
N LEU A 334 -0.48 -23.91 1.19
CA LEU A 334 0.82 -24.03 0.54
C LEU A 334 1.26 -25.50 0.56
N THR A 335 1.70 -26.01 -0.59
CA THR A 335 2.43 -27.27 -0.69
C THR A 335 3.85 -26.99 -1.17
N LEU A 336 4.83 -27.47 -0.42
CA LEU A 336 6.24 -27.38 -0.76
C LEU A 336 6.84 -28.78 -0.87
N LYS A 337 7.52 -29.05 -1.98
CA LYS A 337 8.27 -30.30 -2.19
C LYS A 337 9.71 -29.98 -2.50
N ALA A 338 10.62 -30.34 -1.60
CA ALA A 338 12.04 -30.06 -1.71
C ALA A 338 12.87 -31.33 -1.88
N HIS A 339 13.91 -31.21 -2.70
CA HIS A 339 15.00 -32.16 -2.84
C HIS A 339 16.29 -31.47 -2.40
N ILE A 340 16.97 -32.05 -1.42
CA ILE A 340 18.12 -31.45 -0.75
C ILE A 340 19.28 -32.45 -0.77
N ASP A 341 20.37 -32.04 -1.39
CA ASP A 341 21.66 -32.74 -1.40
C ASP A 341 22.62 -32.05 -0.44
N GLY A 342 23.10 -32.79 0.55
CA GLY A 342 24.04 -32.27 1.52
C GLY A 342 25.05 -33.29 2.01
N VAL A 343 25.94 -32.83 2.88
CA VAL A 343 26.94 -33.65 3.54
C VAL A 343 26.88 -33.38 5.03
N ASN A 344 26.97 -34.44 5.85
CA ASN A 344 27.23 -34.29 7.28
C ASN A 344 28.73 -34.49 7.54
N PRO A 345 29.46 -33.43 7.98
CA PRO A 345 30.88 -33.52 8.26
C PRO A 345 31.23 -34.02 9.68
N GLN A 346 30.26 -34.22 10.58
CA GLN A 346 30.49 -34.42 12.01
C GLN A 346 30.93 -35.85 12.43
N LYS A 347 31.36 -36.72 11.51
CA LYS A 347 32.01 -38.01 11.84
C LYS A 347 33.15 -38.33 10.85
N ASN A 348 34.05 -39.23 11.23
CA ASN A 348 35.26 -39.68 10.51
C ASN A 348 35.08 -40.12 9.02
N ALA A 349 33.87 -40.07 8.48
CA ALA A 349 33.58 -40.20 7.07
C ALA A 349 32.56 -39.13 6.68
N LYS A 350 32.89 -38.27 5.70
CA LYS A 350 31.92 -37.39 5.04
C LYS A 350 30.81 -38.27 4.47
N ARG A 351 29.57 -38.07 4.91
CA ARG A 351 28.42 -38.84 4.42
C ARG A 351 27.53 -37.95 3.57
N GLU A 352 27.27 -38.40 2.35
CA GLU A 352 26.27 -37.80 1.48
C GLU A 352 24.87 -38.10 2.03
N VAL A 353 24.03 -37.08 2.05
CA VAL A 353 22.65 -37.15 2.53
C VAL A 353 21.76 -36.59 1.43
N ILE A 354 20.77 -37.38 1.02
CA ILE A 354 19.70 -36.96 0.11
C ILE A 354 18.41 -36.92 0.92
N LEU A 355 17.85 -35.73 1.09
CA LEU A 355 16.61 -35.50 1.83
C LEU A 355 15.51 -35.05 0.88
N ASN A 356 14.45 -35.85 0.80
CA ASN A 356 13.21 -35.47 0.14
C ASN A 356 12.22 -35.01 1.20
N TYR A 357 11.84 -33.73 1.15
CA TYR A 357 10.96 -33.11 2.14
C TYR A 357 9.66 -32.64 1.48
N SER A 358 8.53 -32.92 2.13
CA SER A 358 7.22 -32.42 1.72
C SER A 358 6.58 -31.71 2.89
N HIS A 359 6.10 -30.49 2.66
CA HIS A 359 5.44 -29.66 3.66
C HIS A 359 4.09 -29.20 3.14
N GLN A 360 3.11 -29.16 4.02
CA GLN A 360 1.83 -28.54 3.75
C GLN A 360 1.44 -27.67 4.94
N GLU A 361 1.05 -26.43 4.66
CA GLU A 361 0.65 -25.48 5.69
C GLU A 361 -0.27 -24.41 5.13
N ASN A 362 -1.23 -23.96 5.94
CA ASN A 362 -2.05 -22.81 5.60
C ASN A 362 -1.29 -21.52 5.94
N VAL A 363 -0.68 -20.89 4.93
CA VAL A 363 0.12 -19.69 5.13
C VAL A 363 -0.73 -18.51 5.59
N PHE A 364 -1.99 -18.39 5.19
CA PHE A 364 -2.84 -17.29 5.65
C PHE A 364 -3.12 -17.37 7.16
N GLN A 365 -3.31 -18.58 7.69
CA GLN A 365 -3.43 -18.78 9.14
C GLN A 365 -2.10 -18.50 9.86
N LEU A 366 -0.98 -18.93 9.29
CA LEU A 366 0.35 -18.63 9.83
C LEU A 366 0.59 -17.11 9.92
N TRP A 367 0.36 -16.39 8.83
CA TRP A 367 0.48 -14.92 8.77
C TRP A 367 -0.40 -14.22 9.82
N ARG A 368 -1.64 -14.68 10.00
CA ARG A 368 -2.52 -14.18 11.06
C ARG A 368 -1.93 -14.44 12.44
N SER A 369 -1.44 -15.66 12.70
CA SER A 369 -0.84 -16.04 13.99
C SER A 369 0.41 -15.22 14.33
N LEU A 370 1.24 -14.91 13.34
CA LEU A 370 2.45 -14.10 13.54
C LEU A 370 2.08 -12.67 13.94
N ARG A 371 1.13 -12.05 13.22
CA ARG A 371 0.64 -10.69 13.53
C ARG A 371 0.05 -10.59 14.94
N PHE A 372 -0.62 -11.63 15.44
CA PHE A 372 -1.13 -11.61 16.82
C PHE A 372 -0.02 -11.49 17.88
N GLY A 373 1.16 -12.07 17.64
CA GLY A 373 2.29 -11.99 18.57
C GLY A 373 2.86 -10.58 18.69
N ASP A 374 3.06 -9.91 17.55
CA ASP A 374 3.65 -8.57 17.50
C ASP A 374 2.67 -7.48 17.96
N ASN A 375 1.38 -7.64 17.66
CA ASN A 375 0.34 -6.66 18.00
C ASN A 375 0.19 -6.45 19.52
N LEU A 376 0.53 -7.45 20.34
CA LEU A 376 0.45 -7.33 21.80
C LEU A 376 1.55 -6.42 22.35
N GLN A 377 2.73 -6.42 21.73
CA GLN A 377 3.88 -5.60 22.15
C GLN A 377 3.74 -4.16 21.66
N GLU A 378 3.38 -3.94 20.39
CA GLU A 378 3.16 -2.59 19.85
C GLU A 378 1.97 -1.89 20.50
N TRP A 379 0.88 -2.61 20.79
CA TRP A 379 -0.23 -2.04 21.56
C TRP A 379 0.22 -1.56 22.95
N LEU A 380 1.10 -2.30 23.61
CA LEU A 380 1.67 -1.91 24.90
C LEU A 380 2.48 -0.62 24.78
N GLU A 381 3.34 -0.51 23.76
CA GLU A 381 4.16 0.68 23.50
C GLU A 381 3.31 1.91 23.10
N GLN A 382 2.24 1.70 22.31
CA GLN A 382 1.27 2.76 21.98
C GLN A 382 0.48 3.21 23.21
N ALA A 383 0.12 2.30 24.11
CA ALA A 383 -0.57 2.64 25.36
C ALA A 383 0.34 3.46 26.30
N LEU A 384 1.64 3.13 26.34
CA LEU A 384 2.65 3.78 27.19
C LEU A 384 3.21 5.09 26.62
N SER A 385 3.08 5.33 25.31
CA SER A 385 3.55 6.56 24.65
C SER A 385 2.50 7.68 24.59
N LYS A 386 1.29 7.44 25.11
CA LYS A 386 0.36 8.53 25.40
C LYS A 386 0.89 9.32 26.61
N PRO A 387 1.12 10.65 26.49
CA PRO A 387 1.32 11.48 27.67
C PRO A 387 0.08 11.36 28.56
N GLU A 388 0.26 11.25 29.87
CA GLU A 388 -0.80 11.42 30.84
C GLU A 388 -1.52 12.75 30.54
N GLU A 389 -2.74 12.68 30.01
CA GLU A 389 -3.65 13.82 30.00
C GLU A 389 -3.95 14.12 31.48
N GLN A 390 -3.30 15.17 31.99
CA GLN A 390 -3.56 15.71 33.32
C GLN A 390 -5.04 16.09 33.41
N GLN A 391 -5.66 15.59 34.49
CA GLN A 391 -7.03 15.85 34.93
C GLN A 391 -7.32 17.33 35.15
#